data_AF-A0A7K1UBT3-F1
#
_entry.id   AF-A0A7K1UBT3-F1
#
_cell.length_a   1.000
_cell.length_b   1.000
_cell.length_c   1.000
_cell.angle_alpha   90.00
_cell.angle_beta   90.00
_cell.angle_gamma   90.00
#
_symmetry.space_group_name_H-M   'P 1'
#
loop_
_entity.id
_entity.type
_entity.pdbx_description
1 polymer ?
#
loop_
_entity_poly.entity_id
_entity_poly.type
_entity_poly.pdbx_seq_one_letter_code
_entity_poly.pdbx_strand_id
1 'polypeptide(L)'
;MTTSFENVRQQVFNTFNLADKNNYWKTMSEIAEDANVELRDVIKLVFNEPEIAMSTYRQKDGEPVFTTRDAFHKHAPFFVKFRGAIKIPLIDIYL
;
A
#
# COMPACT_ATOMS: atom_id res chain seq x y z
N MET A 1 12.59 22.85 -4.58
CA MET A 1 12.13 22.70 -3.18
C MET A 1 12.29 21.24 -2.82
N THR A 2 13.23 20.90 -1.93
CA THR A 2 13.39 19.52 -1.43
C THR A 2 12.36 19.31 -0.33
N THR A 3 11.21 18.74 -0.68
CA THR A 3 10.27 18.20 0.30
C THR A 3 11.04 17.16 1.13
N SER A 4 11.03 17.27 2.45
CA SER A 4 11.76 16.31 3.29
C SER A 4 11.16 14.91 3.07
N PHE A 5 12.00 13.87 3.11
CA PHE A 5 11.54 12.49 2.97
C PHE A 5 10.43 12.14 3.97
N GLU A 6 10.50 12.70 5.17
CA GLU A 6 9.47 12.54 6.21
C GLU A 6 8.12 13.14 5.81
N ASN A 7 8.12 14.29 5.12
CA ASN A 7 6.89 14.91 4.64
C ASN A 7 6.24 14.05 3.54
N VAL A 8 7.03 13.54 2.60
CA VAL A 8 6.54 12.62 1.55
C VAL A 8 5.97 11.35 2.19
N ARG A 9 6.68 10.79 3.17
CA ARG A 9 6.22 9.63 3.95
C ARG A 9 4.86 9.91 4.58
N GLN A 10 4.69 11.00 5.32
CA GLN A 10 3.41 11.35 5.94
C GLN A 10 2.30 11.53 4.90
N GLN A 11 2.56 12.20 3.78
CA GLN A 11 1.56 12.41 2.74
C GLN A 11 1.08 11.06 2.16
N VAL A 12 2.00 10.16 1.83
CA VAL A 12 1.67 8.83 1.33
C VAL A 12 0.92 7.99 2.37
N PHE A 13 1.33 7.99 3.64
CA PHE A 13 0.62 7.22 4.66
C PHE A 13 -0.80 7.75 4.92
N ASN A 14 -0.99 9.06 4.81
CA ASN A 14 -2.30 9.67 4.94
C ASN A 14 -3.27 9.23 3.83
N THR A 15 -2.80 9.00 2.60
CA THR A 15 -3.68 8.51 1.52
C THR A 15 -4.25 7.13 1.84
N PHE A 16 -3.46 6.26 2.46
CA PHE A 16 -3.92 4.94 2.91
C PHE A 16 -4.85 5.01 4.13
N ASN A 17 -4.62 5.95 5.05
CA ASN A 17 -5.47 6.13 6.24
C ASN A 17 -6.87 6.67 5.89
N LEU A 18 -6.95 7.52 4.87
CA LEU A 18 -8.18 8.07 4.32
C LEU A 18 -8.89 7.12 3.37
N ALA A 19 -8.24 6.03 2.95
CA ALA A 19 -8.82 5.09 2.00
C ALA A 19 -9.97 4.30 2.63
N ASP A 20 -11.06 4.16 1.86
CA ASP A 20 -12.18 3.31 2.23
C ASP A 20 -11.86 1.82 2.07
N LYS A 21 -12.71 0.97 2.66
CA LYS A 21 -12.59 -0.51 2.60
C LYS A 21 -12.49 -1.06 1.17
N ASN A 22 -12.98 -0.33 0.17
CA ASN A 22 -12.92 -0.76 -1.23
C ASN A 22 -11.74 -0.14 -2.02
N ASN A 23 -11.01 0.82 -1.45
CA ASN A 23 -9.98 1.59 -2.17
C ASN A 23 -8.63 1.70 -1.43
N TYR A 24 -8.36 0.83 -0.45
CA TYR A 24 -7.09 0.82 0.29
C TYR A 24 -5.93 0.14 -0.46
N TRP A 25 -6.19 -0.44 -1.63
CA TRP A 25 -5.18 -0.93 -2.57
C TRP A 25 -5.01 0.07 -3.71
N LYS A 26 -3.81 0.61 -3.88
CA LYS A 26 -3.54 1.67 -4.84
C LYS A 26 -2.28 1.39 -5.68
N THR A 27 -2.28 1.76 -6.96
CA THR A 27 -1.05 1.76 -7.76
C THR A 27 -0.11 2.88 -7.31
N MET A 28 1.16 2.84 -7.70
CA MET A 28 2.09 3.94 -7.40
C MET A 28 1.61 5.27 -7.99
N SER A 29 0.97 5.22 -9.16
CA SER A 29 0.38 6.38 -9.82
C SER A 29 -0.78 6.96 -9.03
N GLU A 30 -1.71 6.13 -8.56
CA GLU A 30 -2.82 6.55 -7.69
C GLU A 30 -2.29 7.15 -6.37
N ILE A 31 -1.25 6.55 -5.79
CA ILE A 31 -0.62 7.07 -4.56
C ILE A 31 -0.01 8.45 -4.80
N ALA A 32 0.71 8.63 -5.91
CA ALA A 32 1.34 9.90 -6.27
C ALA A 32 0.30 11.01 -6.46
N GLU A 33 -0.80 10.68 -7.16
CA GLU A 33 -1.92 11.60 -7.39
C GLU A 33 -2.62 11.97 -6.07
N ASP A 34 -3.01 10.98 -5.26
CA ASP A 34 -3.72 11.21 -4.00
C ASP A 34 -2.86 11.96 -2.96
N ALA A 35 -1.56 11.67 -2.90
CA ALA A 35 -0.64 12.30 -1.96
C ALA A 35 -0.12 13.66 -2.47
N ASN A 36 -0.39 13.99 -3.74
CA ASN A 36 0.15 15.15 -4.45
C ASN A 36 1.68 15.23 -4.33
N VAL A 37 2.35 14.11 -4.65
CA VAL A 37 3.81 13.96 -4.62
C VAL A 37 4.32 13.39 -5.94
N GLU A 38 5.60 13.61 -6.21
CA GLU A 38 6.24 13.06 -7.40
C GLU A 38 6.29 11.53 -7.35
N LEU A 39 5.94 10.88 -8.47
CA LEU A 39 5.98 9.42 -8.61
C LEU A 39 7.37 8.85 -8.27
N ARG A 40 8.45 9.60 -8.59
CA ARG A 40 9.83 9.22 -8.24
C ARG A 40 10.01 9.03 -6.74
N ASP A 41 9.41 9.90 -5.93
CA ASP A 41 9.56 9.85 -4.47
C ASP A 41 8.65 8.78 -3.86
N VAL A 42 7.49 8.50 -4.48
CA VAL A 42 6.68 7.32 -4.14
C VAL A 42 7.43 6.03 -4.41
N ILE A 43 8.06 5.88 -5.59
CA ILE A 43 8.87 4.70 -5.93
C ILE A 43 9.95 4.48 -4.87
N LYS A 44 10.70 5.53 -4.52
CA LYS A 44 11.72 5.44 -3.47
C LYS A 44 11.12 5.03 -2.14
N LEU A 45 9.98 5.61 -1.75
CA LEU A 45 9.35 5.28 -0.48
C LEU A 45 8.89 3.82 -0.46
N VAL A 46 8.14 3.38 -1.46
CA VAL A 46 7.56 2.03 -1.53
C VAL A 46 8.63 0.93 -1.49
N PHE A 47 9.80 1.15 -2.11
CA PHE A 47 10.88 0.16 -2.09
C PHE A 47 11.78 0.21 -0.85
N ASN A 48 11.73 1.29 -0.06
CA ASN A 48 12.56 1.44 1.14
C ASN A 48 11.76 1.34 2.45
N GLU A 49 10.43 1.43 2.40
CA GLU A 49 9.55 1.47 3.57
C GLU A 49 8.92 0.08 3.84
N PRO A 50 9.34 -0.63 4.90
CA PRO A 50 8.84 -1.98 5.22
C PRO A 50 7.36 -2.02 5.66
N GLU A 51 6.78 -0.87 5.99
CA GLU A 51 5.37 -0.77 6.34
C GLU A 51 4.44 -0.79 5.11
N ILE A 52 4.98 -0.62 3.91
CA ILE A 52 4.25 -0.70 2.65
C ILE A 52 4.36 -2.11 2.08
N ALA A 53 3.22 -2.74 1.87
CA ALA A 53 3.09 -4.08 1.31
C ALA A 53 2.63 -4.02 -0.16
N MET A 54 3.26 -4.83 -1.00
CA MET A 54 2.84 -5.06 -2.38
C MET A 54 1.92 -6.27 -2.47
N SER A 55 0.89 -6.20 -3.30
CA SER A 55 0.09 -7.36 -3.66
C SER A 55 0.77 -8.19 -4.76
N THR A 56 0.82 -9.51 -4.59
CA THR A 56 1.27 -10.46 -5.62
C THR A 56 0.17 -10.94 -6.56
N TYR A 57 -1.09 -10.66 -6.21
CA TYR A 57 -2.25 -11.22 -6.91
C TYR A 57 -3.22 -10.15 -7.40
N ARG A 58 -3.30 -8.99 -6.74
CA ARG A 58 -4.10 -7.87 -7.20
C ARG A 58 -3.28 -7.01 -8.13
N GLN A 59 -3.91 -6.63 -9.22
CA GLN A 59 -3.40 -5.64 -10.14
C GLN A 59 -4.55 -4.70 -10.52
N LYS A 60 -4.21 -3.46 -10.82
CA LYS A 60 -5.11 -2.49 -11.45
C LYS A 60 -4.47 -2.10 -12.76
N ASP A 61 -5.17 -2.28 -13.86
CA ASP A 61 -4.68 -1.94 -15.21
C ASP A 61 -3.32 -2.57 -15.58
N GLY A 62 -3.05 -3.77 -15.04
CA GLY A 62 -1.77 -4.48 -15.24
C GLY A 62 -0.62 -4.02 -14.33
N GLU A 63 -0.87 -3.04 -13.46
CA GLU A 63 0.11 -2.55 -12.48
C GLU A 63 -0.05 -3.23 -11.11
N PRO A 64 1.05 -3.47 -10.39
CA PRO A 64 0.98 -3.93 -9.01
C PRO A 64 0.31 -2.87 -8.13
N VAL A 65 -0.45 -3.32 -7.13
CA VAL A 65 -1.06 -2.45 -6.13
C VAL A 65 -0.38 -2.61 -4.78
N PHE A 66 -0.39 -1.52 -4.02
CA PHE A 66 0.28 -1.36 -2.75
C PHE A 66 -0.73 -0.93 -1.68
N THR A 67 -0.40 -1.24 -0.44
CA THR A 67 -1.15 -0.79 0.75
C THR A 67 -0.21 -0.71 1.95
N THR A 68 -0.63 -0.10 3.04
CA THR A 68 0.11 -0.18 4.31
C THR A 68 -0.39 -1.34 5.16
N ARG A 69 0.48 -1.87 6.04
CA ARG A 69 0.11 -2.90 7.03
C ARG A 69 -1.11 -2.46 7.85
N ASP A 70 -1.16 -1.18 8.24
CA ASP A 70 -2.27 -0.62 9.01
C ASP A 70 -3.57 -0.57 8.22
N ALA A 71 -3.54 -0.08 6.98
CA ALA A 71 -4.73 -0.04 6.14
C ALA A 71 -5.23 -1.46 5.82
N PHE A 72 -4.31 -2.41 5.57
CA PHE A 72 -4.65 -3.81 5.42
C PHE A 72 -5.31 -4.37 6.69
N HIS A 73 -4.73 -4.17 7.87
CA HIS A 73 -5.35 -4.61 9.12
C HIS A 73 -6.68 -3.91 9.39
N LYS A 74 -6.86 -2.64 9.04
CA LYS A 74 -8.13 -1.94 9.26
C LYS A 74 -9.25 -2.46 8.37
N HIS A 75 -8.96 -2.78 7.11
CA HIS A 75 -9.97 -3.05 6.09
C HIS A 75 -10.07 -4.51 5.65
N ALA A 76 -9.05 -5.34 5.92
CA ALA A 76 -9.08 -6.76 5.58
C ALA A 76 -10.18 -7.49 6.36
N PRO A 77 -10.93 -8.40 5.70
CA PRO A 77 -11.90 -9.25 6.37
C PRO A 77 -11.23 -9.99 7.54
N PHE A 78 -11.93 -10.10 8.67
CA PHE A 78 -11.44 -10.73 9.90
C PHE A 78 -10.86 -12.14 9.65
N PHE A 79 -11.40 -12.88 8.67
CA PHE A 79 -10.92 -14.21 8.26
C PHE A 79 -9.55 -14.22 7.57
N VAL A 80 -9.10 -13.12 6.99
CA VAL A 80 -7.75 -13.01 6.40
C VAL A 80 -6.69 -12.79 7.48
N LYS A 81 -7.07 -12.18 8.62
CA LYS A 81 -6.17 -11.92 9.75
C LYS A 81 -5.76 -13.17 10.55
N PHE A 82 -6.54 -14.26 10.48
CA PHE A 82 -6.30 -15.50 11.22
C PHE A 82 -5.63 -16.63 10.40
N ARG A 83 -5.21 -16.38 9.15
CA ARG A 83 -4.74 -17.42 8.22
C ARG A 83 -3.22 -17.54 8.15
N GLY A 84 -2.54 -17.61 9.30
CA GLY A 84 -1.15 -18.07 9.36
C GLY A 84 -0.99 -19.61 9.32
N ALA A 85 -2.08 -20.38 9.51
CA ALA A 85 -2.00 -21.82 9.79
C ALA A 85 -2.57 -22.75 8.70
N ILE A 86 -3.17 -22.22 7.62
CA ILE A 86 -3.76 -23.05 6.56
C ILE A 86 -3.15 -22.59 5.24
N LYS A 87 -2.29 -23.44 4.66
CA LYS A 87 -1.76 -23.31 3.29
C LYS A 87 -2.92 -23.19 2.30
N ILE A 88 -3.38 -21.96 2.05
CA ILE A 88 -4.28 -21.64 0.95
C ILE A 88 -3.40 -20.86 -0.03
N PRO A 89 -3.25 -21.31 -1.29
CA PRO A 89 -2.33 -20.71 -2.28
C PRO A 89 -2.89 -19.43 -2.89
N LEU A 90 -3.55 -18.60 -2.08
CA LEU A 90 -4.04 -17.31 -2.47
C LEU A 90 -3.45 -16.31 -1.49
N ILE A 91 -2.57 -15.45 -2.02
CA ILE A 91 -2.05 -14.23 -1.41
C ILE A 91 -0.72 -14.44 -0.68
N ASP A 92 0.38 -14.57 -1.42
CA ASP A 92 1.72 -14.33 -0.89
C ASP A 92 1.93 -12.81 -0.81
N ILE A 93 1.56 -12.17 0.30
CA ILE A 93 2.05 -10.81 0.56
C ILE A 93 3.49 -10.98 1.01
N TYR A 94 4.45 -10.54 0.17
CA TYR A 94 5.83 -10.39 0.62
C TYR A 94 5.84 -9.26 1.66
N LEU A 95 5.96 -9.65 2.93
CA LEU A 95 5.98 -8.80 4.12
C LEU A 95 7.38 -8.28 4.47
#